data_AF-A0A0G0EN26-F1
#
_entry.id   AF-A0A0G0EN26-F1
#
_cell.length_a   1.000
_cell.length_b   1.000
_cell.length_c   1.000
_cell.angle_alpha   90.00
_cell.angle_beta   90.00
_cell.angle_gamma   90.00
#
_symmetry.space_group_name_H-M   'P 1'
#
loop_
_entity.id
_entity.type
_entity.pdbx_description
1 polymer ?
#
loop_
_entity_poly.entity_id
_entity_poly.type
_entity_poly.pdbx_seq_one_letter_code
_entity_poly.pdbx_strand_id
1 'polypeptide(L)'
;MNSILATIFQVLFILLIAPFAQGFVRFCKARLQGRKGASPFLPYYTFATLIKKEMVIPKASSWIFHVVPYVVLATAVALAAILPLLFLGGKLASMSDFLIVGGVLILGSIFLVLGGLDPGSAFGGMGSSREMTIAVLVEPIMIMVFGAISFVTGTFAIDGMVGQSLIWAHPYLLLSVFAFALVALAENARYPVDNPATHLELTMVHEAMILEYSGVYLAILEFASAIKIAVFAILLSNLVFPTTLFVLSGSVSVIVAIIFGIIKVTLAMGLLALLETTIVKMRFYRVQEFMSIAFFTAMFGFVIALLSSIMEVSFEYHTMFAVLSILFVILLFGRARSQVMLRYYALSSLSIAGIAYGLALVFEEERQHLLIFAIVTIIIKTFIVPFVIRYVQRKHKDLVSLPSFLRPASSYFIAVVILIVTFFILKRTPIVGLVEFDTLLYASIAMIGLGLATMIVHRNIFSQITGLLIMENGVTIFTLVTVRSLPLLIELGVFAIIVVSSFILSVLSSRIREFHGSADTEELRSLTE
;
A
#
# COMPACT_ATOMS: atom_id res chain seq x y z
N MET A 1 6.89 -31.96 22.79
CA MET A 1 6.72 -32.83 21.60
C MET A 1 5.85 -32.16 20.54
N ASN A 2 4.71 -31.57 20.93
CA ASN A 2 3.80 -30.85 20.01
C ASN A 2 4.45 -29.68 19.26
N SER A 3 5.30 -28.87 19.89
CA SER A 3 5.94 -27.71 19.24
C SER A 3 6.96 -28.08 18.16
N ILE A 4 7.64 -29.23 18.29
CA ILE A 4 8.56 -29.76 17.26
C ILE A 4 7.76 -30.28 16.07
N LEU A 5 6.70 -31.05 16.35
CA LEU A 5 5.81 -31.57 15.32
C LEU A 5 5.14 -30.44 14.54
N ALA A 6 4.69 -29.38 15.22
CA ALA A 6 4.12 -28.19 14.59
C ALA A 6 5.09 -27.56 13.58
N THR A 7 6.35 -27.37 13.96
CA THR A 7 7.38 -26.82 13.05
C THR A 7 7.65 -27.76 11.88
N ILE A 8 7.74 -29.07 12.10
CA ILE A 8 7.98 -30.04 11.01
C ILE A 8 6.81 -30.04 10.01
N PHE A 9 5.57 -30.10 10.50
CA PHE A 9 4.38 -30.06 9.64
C PHE A 9 4.27 -28.75 8.87
N GLN A 10 4.59 -27.62 9.51
CA GLN A 10 4.61 -26.33 8.86
C GLN A 10 5.62 -26.27 7.72
N VAL A 11 6.88 -26.66 7.97
CA VAL A 11 7.92 -26.65 6.94
C VAL A 11 7.54 -27.57 5.79
N LEU A 12 7.08 -28.80 6.08
CA LEU A 12 6.64 -29.74 5.05
C LEU A 12 5.51 -29.17 4.20
N PHE A 13 4.51 -28.55 4.83
CA PHE A 13 3.42 -27.90 4.11
C PHE A 13 3.93 -26.79 3.19
N ILE A 14 4.81 -25.91 3.66
CA ILE A 14 5.34 -24.80 2.88
C ILE A 14 6.14 -25.30 1.67
N LEU A 15 7.00 -26.29 1.87
CA LEU A 15 7.77 -26.91 0.78
C LEU A 15 6.86 -27.52 -0.28
N LEU A 16 5.76 -28.13 0.14
CA LEU A 16 4.80 -28.73 -0.79
C LEU A 16 3.95 -27.67 -1.50
N ILE A 17 3.49 -26.60 -0.84
CA ILE A 17 2.60 -25.59 -1.44
C ILE A 17 3.35 -24.55 -2.29
N ALA A 18 4.65 -24.35 -2.06
CA ALA A 18 5.46 -23.33 -2.72
C ALA A 18 5.43 -23.40 -4.27
N PRO A 19 5.65 -24.55 -4.92
CA PRO A 19 5.57 -24.65 -6.38
C PRO A 19 4.15 -24.37 -6.91
N PHE A 20 3.12 -24.79 -6.18
CA PHE A 20 1.73 -24.50 -6.52
C PHE A 20 1.45 -23.01 -6.48
N ALA A 21 1.97 -22.27 -5.50
CA ALA A 21 1.79 -20.82 -5.40
C ALA A 21 2.28 -20.09 -6.67
N GLN A 22 3.52 -20.38 -7.11
CA GLN A 22 4.09 -19.79 -8.33
C GLN A 22 3.30 -20.18 -9.60
N GLY A 23 2.87 -21.44 -9.69
CA GLY A 23 2.09 -21.95 -10.82
C GLY A 23 0.68 -21.35 -10.89
N PHE A 24 0.04 -21.17 -9.74
CA PHE A 24 -1.29 -20.59 -9.63
C PHE A 24 -1.32 -19.13 -10.11
N VAL A 25 -0.30 -18.33 -9.79
CA VAL A 25 -0.17 -16.97 -10.33
C VAL A 25 -0.16 -16.99 -11.87
N ARG A 26 0.65 -17.87 -12.48
CA ARG A 26 0.73 -17.99 -13.94
C ARG A 26 -0.61 -18.43 -14.56
N PHE A 27 -1.31 -19.37 -13.91
CA PHE A 27 -2.64 -19.82 -14.33
C PHE A 27 -3.67 -18.68 -14.28
N CYS A 28 -3.77 -17.97 -13.15
CA CYS A 28 -4.71 -16.86 -12.98
C CYS A 28 -4.44 -15.72 -13.97
N LYS A 29 -3.17 -15.35 -14.19
CA LYS A 29 -2.79 -14.34 -15.19
C LYS A 29 -3.24 -14.72 -16.59
N ALA A 30 -3.01 -15.97 -17.00
CA ALA A 30 -3.41 -16.43 -18.32
C ALA A 30 -4.94 -16.34 -18.49
N ARG A 31 -5.71 -16.74 -17.47
CA ARG A 31 -7.18 -16.66 -17.49
C ARG A 31 -7.71 -15.23 -17.54
N LEU A 32 -7.15 -14.33 -16.73
CA LEU A 32 -7.49 -12.90 -16.75
C LEU A 32 -7.17 -12.24 -18.09
N GLN A 33 -6.18 -12.76 -18.82
CA GLN A 33 -5.81 -12.31 -20.17
C GLN A 33 -6.60 -13.01 -21.29
N GLY A 34 -7.61 -13.83 -20.98
CA GLY A 34 -8.42 -14.55 -21.96
C GLY A 34 -7.75 -15.77 -22.59
N ARG A 35 -6.64 -16.29 -22.01
CA ARG A 35 -5.92 -17.49 -22.47
C ARG A 35 -6.18 -18.68 -21.54
N LYS A 36 -6.06 -19.91 -22.04
CA LYS A 36 -6.27 -21.13 -21.21
C LYS A 36 -5.21 -21.29 -20.10
N GLY A 37 -3.95 -20.93 -20.38
CA GLY A 37 -2.84 -21.03 -19.44
C GLY A 37 -2.34 -22.46 -19.17
N ALA A 38 -1.15 -22.57 -18.59
CA ALA A 38 -0.61 -23.83 -18.08
C ALA A 38 -1.30 -24.25 -16.76
N SER A 39 -1.28 -25.54 -16.43
CA SER A 39 -1.84 -26.01 -15.17
C SER A 39 -1.05 -25.47 -13.96
N PRO A 40 -1.70 -25.22 -12.81
CA PRO A 40 -1.02 -24.77 -11.58
C PRO A 40 0.06 -25.75 -11.08
N PHE A 41 -0.03 -27.02 -11.45
CA PHE A 41 0.92 -28.06 -11.06
C PHE A 41 2.14 -28.17 -11.98
N LEU A 42 2.23 -27.39 -13.06
CA LEU A 42 3.37 -27.43 -13.98
C LEU A 42 4.73 -27.21 -13.28
N PRO A 43 4.90 -26.28 -12.30
CA PRO A 43 6.19 -26.05 -11.66
C PRO A 43 6.78 -27.29 -10.99
N TYR A 44 5.96 -28.20 -10.45
CA TYR A 44 6.47 -29.47 -9.87
C TYR A 44 7.18 -30.32 -10.92
N TYR A 45 6.59 -30.44 -12.11
CA TYR A 45 7.20 -31.16 -13.23
C TYR A 45 8.43 -30.43 -13.76
N THR A 46 8.41 -29.09 -13.79
CA THR A 46 9.56 -28.28 -14.20
C THR A 46 10.75 -28.53 -13.27
N PHE A 47 10.57 -28.50 -11.95
CA PHE A 47 11.64 -28.81 -11.00
C PHE A 47 12.14 -30.24 -11.13
N ALA A 48 11.24 -31.22 -11.23
CA ALA A 48 11.62 -32.62 -11.45
C ALA A 48 12.39 -32.83 -12.76
N THR A 49 12.14 -32.00 -13.77
CA THR A 49 12.86 -32.04 -15.04
C THR A 49 14.23 -31.36 -14.93
N LEU A 50 14.31 -30.19 -14.27
CA LEU A 50 15.57 -29.46 -14.08
C LEU A 50 16.60 -30.27 -13.27
N ILE A 51 16.14 -31.00 -12.26
CA ILE A 51 17.02 -31.87 -11.44
C ILE A 51 17.65 -33.00 -12.28
N LYS A 52 17.00 -33.41 -13.37
CA LYS A 52 17.51 -34.46 -14.27
C LYS A 52 18.40 -33.92 -15.39
N LYS A 53 18.51 -32.60 -15.53
CA LYS A 53 19.35 -31.98 -16.57
C LYS A 53 20.80 -31.88 -16.12
N GLU A 54 21.70 -31.99 -17.09
CA GLU A 54 23.12 -31.75 -16.89
C GLU A 54 23.38 -30.29 -16.51
N MET A 55 24.43 -30.08 -15.72
CA MET A 55 24.88 -28.76 -15.29
C MET A 55 26.05 -28.32 -16.15
N VAL A 56 25.91 -27.14 -16.76
CA VAL A 56 27.00 -26.40 -17.38
C VAL A 56 27.46 -25.35 -16.37
N ILE A 57 28.71 -25.47 -15.92
CA ILE A 57 29.31 -24.58 -14.92
C ILE A 57 30.38 -23.72 -15.61
N PRO A 58 30.35 -22.38 -15.47
CA PRO A 58 31.36 -21.50 -16.03
C PRO A 58 32.77 -21.80 -15.48
N LYS A 59 33.79 -21.78 -16.34
CA LYS A 59 35.19 -22.02 -15.93
C LYS A 59 35.76 -20.92 -15.02
N ALA A 60 35.19 -19.73 -15.07
CA ALA A 60 35.60 -18.57 -14.27
C ALA A 60 34.97 -18.56 -12.86
N SER A 61 34.03 -19.47 -12.58
CA SER A 61 33.35 -19.52 -11.29
C SER A 61 34.28 -19.99 -10.17
N SER A 62 34.06 -19.46 -8.97
CA SER A 62 34.76 -19.86 -7.76
C SER A 62 33.93 -20.84 -6.93
N TRP A 63 34.41 -21.19 -5.74
CA TRP A 63 33.66 -22.01 -4.78
C TRP A 63 32.31 -21.37 -4.38
N ILE A 64 32.18 -20.05 -4.53
CA ILE A 64 30.98 -19.28 -4.16
C ILE A 64 29.80 -19.74 -5.02
N PHE A 65 29.97 -19.87 -6.34
CA PHE A 65 28.93 -20.35 -7.26
C PHE A 65 28.30 -21.68 -6.83
N HIS A 66 29.09 -22.59 -6.25
CA HIS A 66 28.60 -23.89 -5.78
C HIS A 66 27.83 -23.80 -4.47
N VAL A 67 28.18 -22.86 -3.59
CA VAL A 67 27.58 -22.72 -2.25
C VAL A 67 26.27 -21.92 -2.30
N VAL A 68 26.16 -20.95 -3.23
CA VAL A 68 25.03 -20.02 -3.32
C VAL A 68 23.67 -20.72 -3.33
N PRO A 69 23.40 -21.72 -4.20
CA PRO A 69 22.08 -22.37 -4.23
C PRO A 69 21.66 -22.96 -2.88
N TYR A 70 22.60 -23.59 -2.17
CA TYR A 70 22.32 -24.22 -0.88
C TYR A 70 22.05 -23.20 0.23
N VAL A 71 22.81 -22.10 0.27
CA VAL A 71 22.59 -21.04 1.28
C VAL A 71 21.26 -20.34 1.04
N VAL A 72 20.94 -20.02 -0.21
CA VAL A 72 19.67 -19.37 -0.58
C VAL A 72 18.48 -20.28 -0.24
N LEU A 73 18.60 -21.59 -0.51
CA LEU A 73 17.58 -22.55 -0.07
C LEU A 73 17.49 -22.62 1.45
N ALA A 74 18.62 -22.70 2.16
CA ALA A 74 18.64 -22.78 3.62
C ALA A 74 17.98 -21.57 4.28
N THR A 75 18.24 -20.36 3.77
CA THR A 75 17.58 -19.14 4.26
C THR A 75 16.07 -19.15 4.01
N ALA A 76 15.62 -19.59 2.83
CA ALA A 76 14.19 -19.72 2.53
C ALA A 76 13.48 -20.75 3.43
N VAL A 77 14.13 -21.90 3.68
CA VAL A 77 13.62 -22.94 4.59
C VAL A 77 13.62 -22.46 6.05
N ALA A 78 14.65 -21.72 6.46
CA ALA A 78 14.72 -21.12 7.79
C ALA A 78 13.55 -20.16 8.03
N LEU A 79 13.20 -19.31 7.05
CA LEU A 79 12.02 -18.45 7.14
C LEU A 79 10.73 -19.26 7.30
N ALA A 80 10.58 -20.37 6.55
CA ALA A 80 9.43 -21.26 6.67
C ALA A 80 9.34 -21.95 8.05
N ALA A 81 10.47 -22.16 8.73
CA ALA A 81 10.53 -22.79 10.05
C ALA A 81 10.33 -21.80 11.22
N ILE A 82 10.82 -20.57 11.06
CA ILE A 82 10.84 -19.55 12.11
C ILE A 82 9.52 -18.78 12.18
N LEU A 83 8.93 -18.42 11.03
CA LEU A 83 7.75 -17.54 10.98
C LEU A 83 6.46 -18.28 11.38
N PRO A 84 5.47 -17.58 11.97
CA PRO A 84 4.15 -18.14 12.26
C PRO A 84 3.31 -18.23 10.98
N LEU A 85 3.35 -19.39 10.30
CA LEU A 85 2.67 -19.57 9.02
C LEU A 85 1.35 -20.35 9.16
N LEU A 86 1.38 -21.49 9.85
CA LEU A 86 0.19 -22.31 10.10
C LEU A 86 -0.16 -22.42 11.58
N PHE A 87 0.86 -22.57 12.42
CA PHE A 87 0.70 -22.81 13.85
C PHE A 87 1.36 -21.70 14.67
N LEU A 88 0.74 -21.36 15.80
CA LEU A 88 1.35 -20.51 16.82
C LEU A 88 2.16 -21.37 17.81
N GLY A 89 3.27 -20.84 18.32
CA GLY A 89 4.05 -21.50 19.38
C GLY A 89 4.90 -22.70 18.90
N GLY A 90 5.39 -22.66 17.67
CA GLY A 90 6.40 -23.62 17.19
C GLY A 90 7.69 -23.56 18.03
N LYS A 91 8.51 -24.62 18.03
CA LYS A 91 9.75 -24.63 18.85
C LYS A 91 10.72 -23.50 18.45
N LEU A 92 10.79 -23.19 17.15
CA LEU A 92 11.61 -22.13 16.59
C LEU A 92 10.92 -20.75 16.59
N ALA A 93 9.67 -20.67 17.05
CA ALA A 93 8.93 -19.41 17.07
C ALA A 93 9.55 -18.36 18.00
N SER A 94 10.28 -18.78 19.04
CA SER A 94 11.06 -17.87 19.90
C SER A 94 12.22 -17.19 19.16
N MET A 95 12.65 -17.73 18.01
CA MET A 95 13.67 -17.10 17.14
C MET A 95 13.04 -16.21 16.07
N SER A 96 11.72 -15.98 16.12
CA SER A 96 10.98 -15.15 15.14
C SER A 96 11.10 -13.65 15.38
N ASP A 97 12.13 -13.21 16.10
CA ASP A 97 12.41 -11.79 16.26
C ASP A 97 12.59 -11.14 14.90
N PHE A 98 11.89 -10.02 14.67
CA PHE A 98 11.87 -9.40 13.34
C PHE A 98 13.25 -8.97 12.84
N LEU A 99 14.20 -8.68 13.75
CA LEU A 99 15.60 -8.41 13.40
C LEU A 99 16.33 -9.67 12.92
N ILE A 100 16.09 -10.83 13.55
CA ILE A 100 16.66 -12.11 13.10
C ILE A 100 16.10 -12.46 11.72
N VAL A 101 14.80 -12.29 11.52
CA VAL A 101 14.14 -12.52 10.22
C VAL A 101 14.71 -11.61 9.14
N GLY A 102 14.93 -10.32 9.45
CA GLY A 102 15.64 -9.40 8.55
C GLY A 102 17.05 -9.88 8.21
N GLY A 103 17.83 -10.32 9.20
CA GLY A 103 19.16 -10.88 8.99
C GLY A 103 19.18 -12.13 8.09
N VAL A 104 18.21 -13.03 8.24
CA VAL A 104 18.07 -14.22 7.38
C VAL A 104 17.77 -13.83 5.93
N LEU A 105 16.92 -12.83 5.71
CA LEU A 105 16.62 -12.31 4.37
C LEU A 105 17.86 -11.68 3.72
N ILE A 106 18.58 -10.83 4.46
CA ILE A 106 19.81 -10.18 3.98
C ILE A 106 20.87 -11.21 3.64
N LEU A 107 21.04 -12.24 4.47
CA LEU A 107 21.98 -13.32 4.19
C LEU A 107 21.67 -14.01 2.84
N GLY A 108 20.40 -14.31 2.58
CA GLY A 108 19.97 -14.87 1.30
C GLY A 108 20.28 -13.95 0.11
N SER A 109 19.98 -12.66 0.25
CA SER A 109 20.22 -11.66 -0.80
C SER A 109 21.70 -11.42 -1.08
N ILE A 110 22.55 -11.38 -0.04
CA ILE A 110 24.01 -11.24 -0.20
C ILE A 110 24.57 -12.41 -1.01
N PHE A 111 24.21 -13.65 -0.67
CA PHE A 111 24.68 -14.81 -1.42
C PHE A 111 24.14 -14.84 -2.85
N LEU A 112 22.88 -14.44 -3.10
CA LEU A 112 22.38 -14.30 -4.47
C LEU A 112 23.19 -13.28 -5.30
N VAL A 113 23.48 -12.12 -4.71
CA VAL A 113 24.29 -11.05 -5.32
C VAL A 113 25.72 -11.54 -5.61
N LEU A 114 26.35 -12.24 -4.68
CA LEU A 114 27.67 -12.83 -4.89
C LEU A 114 27.63 -13.89 -6.01
N GLY A 115 26.59 -14.71 -6.04
CA GLY A 115 26.39 -15.73 -7.07
C GLY A 115 26.17 -15.16 -8.48
N GLY A 116 25.62 -13.96 -8.60
CA GLY A 116 25.51 -13.25 -9.87
C GLY A 116 26.81 -12.56 -10.31
N LEU A 117 27.68 -12.18 -9.36
CA LEU A 117 28.98 -11.56 -9.64
C LEU A 117 30.08 -12.57 -9.99
N ASP A 118 30.03 -13.76 -9.37
CA ASP A 118 31.10 -14.77 -9.44
C ASP A 118 31.43 -15.27 -10.87
N PRO A 119 30.44 -15.52 -11.77
CA PRO A 119 30.75 -15.89 -13.15
C PRO A 119 31.42 -14.79 -13.98
N GLY A 120 31.40 -13.54 -13.51
CA GLY A 120 32.01 -12.39 -14.21
C GLY A 120 31.23 -11.92 -15.45
N SER A 121 29.96 -12.27 -15.60
CA SER A 121 29.14 -11.83 -16.74
C SER A 121 28.64 -10.39 -16.56
N ALA A 122 28.50 -9.66 -17.67
CA ALA A 122 28.06 -8.26 -17.64
C ALA A 122 26.64 -8.11 -17.06
N PHE A 123 25.75 -9.06 -17.34
CA PHE A 123 24.37 -9.04 -16.85
C PHE A 123 24.27 -9.41 -15.38
N GLY A 124 25.02 -10.42 -14.93
CA GLY A 124 25.07 -10.81 -13.53
C GLY A 124 25.49 -9.65 -12.64
N GLY A 125 26.53 -8.89 -13.03
CA GLY A 125 26.95 -7.68 -12.31
C GLY A 125 25.92 -6.54 -12.31
N MET A 126 25.28 -6.26 -13.44
CA MET A 126 24.22 -5.25 -13.51
C MET A 126 22.99 -5.63 -12.66
N GLY A 127 22.56 -6.89 -12.71
CA GLY A 127 21.46 -7.40 -11.89
C GLY A 127 21.78 -7.33 -10.40
N SER A 128 22.97 -7.78 -10.02
CA SER A 128 23.47 -7.77 -8.64
C SER A 128 23.54 -6.36 -8.04
N SER A 129 24.02 -5.37 -8.81
CA SER A 129 24.05 -3.97 -8.36
C SER A 129 22.63 -3.41 -8.12
N ARG A 130 21.68 -3.75 -8.99
CA ARG A 130 20.29 -3.33 -8.87
C ARG A 130 19.59 -3.99 -7.69
N GLU A 131 19.77 -5.29 -7.51
CA GLU A 131 19.21 -6.04 -6.38
C GLU A 131 19.71 -5.47 -5.05
N MET A 132 21.03 -5.25 -4.93
CA MET A 132 21.61 -4.69 -3.70
C MET A 132 21.05 -3.30 -3.37
N THR A 133 20.84 -2.46 -4.39
CA THR A 133 20.23 -1.13 -4.20
C THR A 133 18.81 -1.24 -3.66
N ILE A 134 18.03 -2.23 -4.11
CA ILE A 134 16.66 -2.46 -3.65
C ILE A 134 16.67 -3.04 -2.23
N ALA A 135 17.50 -4.04 -1.97
CA ALA A 135 17.60 -4.72 -0.68
C ALA A 135 17.96 -3.74 0.47
N VAL A 136 18.92 -2.84 0.23
CA VAL A 136 19.32 -1.81 1.22
C VAL A 136 18.17 -0.88 1.59
N LEU A 137 17.24 -0.60 0.66
CA LEU A 137 16.08 0.24 0.93
C LEU A 137 14.96 -0.51 1.66
N VAL A 138 14.87 -1.82 1.49
CA VAL A 138 13.81 -2.65 2.10
C VAL A 138 14.01 -2.81 3.61
N GLU A 139 15.25 -3.00 4.06
CA GLU A 139 15.58 -3.27 5.47
C GLU A 139 15.01 -2.24 6.47
N PRO A 140 15.26 -0.92 6.34
CA PRO A 140 14.71 0.05 7.29
C PRO A 140 13.17 0.08 7.27
N ILE A 141 12.54 -0.25 6.13
CA ILE A 141 11.08 -0.33 6.03
C ILE A 141 10.56 -1.52 6.84
N MET A 142 11.20 -2.68 6.72
CA MET A 142 10.85 -3.88 7.51
C MET A 142 10.94 -3.61 9.01
N ILE A 143 11.99 -2.92 9.46
CA ILE A 143 12.18 -2.54 10.87
C ILE A 143 11.04 -1.61 11.33
N MET A 144 10.65 -0.62 10.53
CA MET A 144 9.55 0.29 10.87
C MET A 144 8.19 -0.45 10.92
N VAL A 145 7.93 -1.34 9.97
CA VAL A 145 6.70 -2.16 9.92
C VAL A 145 6.55 -3.01 11.17
N PHE A 146 7.55 -3.85 11.47
CA PHE A 146 7.47 -4.76 12.61
C PHE A 146 7.68 -4.03 13.93
N GLY A 147 8.46 -2.95 13.95
CA GLY A 147 8.58 -2.06 15.10
C GLY A 147 7.24 -1.46 15.51
N ALA A 148 6.42 -1.02 14.55
CA ALA A 148 5.10 -0.45 14.84
C ALA A 148 4.19 -1.48 15.53
N ILE A 149 4.19 -2.73 15.04
CA ILE A 149 3.41 -3.83 15.62
C ILE A 149 4.02 -4.26 16.98
N SER A 150 5.34 -4.21 17.11
CA SER A 150 6.06 -4.55 18.35
C SER A 150 5.67 -3.63 19.51
N PHE A 151 5.58 -2.32 19.27
CA PHE A 151 5.18 -1.36 20.31
C PHE A 151 3.77 -1.63 20.85
N VAL A 152 2.85 -2.07 19.99
CA VAL A 152 1.47 -2.37 20.39
C VAL A 152 1.39 -3.71 21.12
N THR A 153 2.09 -4.72 20.63
CA THR A 153 1.99 -6.10 21.15
C THR A 153 2.92 -6.39 22.33
N GLY A 154 3.90 -5.51 22.57
CA GLY A 154 4.92 -5.66 23.62
C GLY A 154 5.93 -6.78 23.35
N THR A 155 5.96 -7.33 22.13
CA THR A 155 6.83 -8.47 21.77
C THR A 155 7.68 -8.16 20.54
N PHE A 156 8.92 -8.66 20.52
CA PHE A 156 9.81 -8.56 19.35
C PHE A 156 9.64 -9.75 18.39
N ALA A 157 9.07 -10.86 18.87
CA ALA A 157 8.82 -12.06 18.09
C ALA A 157 7.55 -11.93 17.23
N ILE A 158 7.66 -12.20 15.93
CA ILE A 158 6.53 -12.14 14.99
C ILE A 158 5.41 -13.14 15.36
N ASP A 159 5.74 -14.28 15.97
CA ASP A 159 4.74 -15.22 16.51
C ASP A 159 3.81 -14.56 17.53
N GLY A 160 4.38 -13.79 18.47
CA GLY A 160 3.61 -13.01 19.45
C GLY A 160 2.80 -11.88 18.80
N MET A 161 3.36 -11.24 17.78
CA MET A 161 2.70 -10.15 17.05
C MET A 161 1.41 -10.61 16.36
N VAL A 162 1.43 -11.77 15.70
CA VAL A 162 0.25 -12.27 14.97
C VAL A 162 -0.78 -12.88 15.93
N GLY A 163 -0.32 -13.52 17.03
CA GLY A 163 -1.20 -14.22 17.96
C GLY A 163 -2.22 -13.34 18.70
N GLN A 164 -1.92 -12.06 18.93
CA GLN A 164 -2.81 -11.16 19.69
C GLN A 164 -3.95 -10.55 18.86
N SER A 165 -3.97 -10.72 17.54
CA SER A 165 -5.04 -10.24 16.63
C SER A 165 -5.38 -8.74 16.69
N LEU A 166 -4.41 -7.89 17.03
CA LEU A 166 -4.60 -6.48 17.33
C LEU A 166 -4.66 -5.53 16.11
N ILE A 167 -4.44 -6.03 14.90
CA ILE A 167 -4.32 -5.19 13.69
C ILE A 167 -5.63 -4.48 13.35
N TRP A 168 -6.77 -5.13 13.55
CA TRP A 168 -8.08 -4.50 13.36
C TRP A 168 -8.52 -3.65 14.57
N ALA A 169 -7.92 -3.85 15.74
CA ALA A 169 -8.18 -3.00 16.90
C ALA A 169 -7.45 -1.66 16.78
N HIS A 170 -6.29 -1.65 16.12
CA HIS A 170 -5.45 -0.47 15.96
C HIS A 170 -5.28 -0.09 14.48
N PRO A 171 -6.09 0.88 13.97
CA PRO A 171 -6.14 1.23 12.54
C PRO A 171 -4.79 1.61 11.93
N TYR A 172 -3.92 2.26 12.71
CA TYR A 172 -2.60 2.68 12.24
C TYR A 172 -1.68 1.51 11.87
N LEU A 173 -1.94 0.29 12.38
CA LEU A 173 -1.22 -0.92 11.96
C LEU A 173 -1.56 -1.34 10.53
N LEU A 174 -2.71 -0.93 9.97
CA LEU A 174 -3.05 -1.17 8.57
C LEU A 174 -2.07 -0.47 7.61
N LEU A 175 -1.49 0.68 8.03
CA LEU A 175 -0.44 1.36 7.29
C LEU A 175 0.83 0.51 7.24
N SER A 176 1.19 -0.12 8.37
CA SER A 176 2.33 -1.05 8.44
C SER A 176 2.08 -2.29 7.57
N VAL A 177 0.87 -2.85 7.58
CA VAL A 177 0.51 -3.97 6.70
C VAL A 177 0.59 -3.57 5.22
N PHE A 178 0.12 -2.38 4.86
CA PHE A 178 0.22 -1.88 3.49
C PHE A 178 1.69 -1.68 3.07
N ALA A 179 2.52 -1.08 3.93
CA ALA A 179 3.94 -0.92 3.67
C ALA A 179 4.66 -2.28 3.54
N PHE A 180 4.29 -3.26 4.39
CA PHE A 180 4.79 -4.62 4.29
C PHE A 180 4.38 -5.29 2.97
N ALA A 181 3.17 -5.05 2.46
CA ALA A 181 2.75 -5.55 1.16
C ALA A 181 3.62 -4.98 0.02
N LEU A 182 3.99 -3.68 0.08
CA LEU A 182 4.91 -3.08 -0.89
C LEU A 182 6.31 -3.69 -0.82
N VAL A 183 6.82 -3.92 0.40
CA VAL A 183 8.09 -4.63 0.63
C VAL A 183 8.02 -6.06 0.09
N ALA A 184 6.94 -6.79 0.36
CA ALA A 184 6.76 -8.16 -0.10
C ALA A 184 6.78 -8.26 -1.64
N LEU A 185 6.22 -7.28 -2.36
CA LEU A 185 6.29 -7.22 -3.82
C LEU A 185 7.73 -6.98 -4.31
N ALA A 186 8.48 -6.13 -3.60
CA ALA A 186 9.86 -5.82 -3.94
C ALA A 186 10.81 -7.01 -3.73
N GLU A 187 10.77 -7.60 -2.53
CA GLU A 187 11.62 -8.73 -2.15
C GLU A 187 11.36 -9.98 -3.01
N ASN A 188 10.14 -10.19 -3.48
CA ASN A 188 9.81 -11.32 -4.34
C ASN A 188 10.00 -11.03 -5.84
N ALA A 189 10.64 -9.91 -6.20
CA ALA A 189 10.87 -9.48 -7.58
C ALA A 189 9.57 -9.47 -8.43
N ARG A 190 8.49 -8.95 -7.86
CA ARG A 190 7.15 -8.90 -8.49
C ARG A 190 6.82 -7.51 -9.00
N TYR A 191 5.78 -7.43 -9.83
CA TYR A 191 5.27 -6.15 -10.29
C TYR A 191 4.83 -5.31 -9.09
N PRO A 192 5.11 -3.99 -9.08
CA PRO A 192 5.67 -3.18 -10.16
C PRO A 192 7.21 -3.13 -10.22
N VAL A 193 7.93 -3.75 -9.28
CA VAL A 193 9.38 -3.60 -9.10
C VAL A 193 10.16 -4.38 -10.16
N ASP A 194 9.87 -5.67 -10.33
CA ASP A 194 10.46 -6.50 -11.39
C ASP A 194 9.41 -7.38 -12.07
N ASN A 195 9.79 -8.05 -13.16
CA ASN A 195 8.97 -9.01 -13.87
C ASN A 195 9.74 -10.32 -14.06
N PRO A 196 9.34 -11.41 -13.37
CA PRO A 196 10.02 -12.70 -13.46
C PRO A 196 9.84 -13.41 -14.81
N ALA A 197 9.00 -12.89 -15.70
CA ALA A 197 8.83 -13.43 -17.05
C ALA A 197 9.64 -12.67 -18.12
N THR A 198 10.40 -11.64 -17.74
CA THR A 198 11.20 -10.86 -18.70
C THR A 198 12.61 -11.43 -18.77
N HIS A 199 12.96 -11.99 -19.93
CA HIS A 199 14.34 -12.38 -20.25
C HIS A 199 15.08 -11.31 -21.09
N LEU A 200 14.64 -10.05 -21.03
CA LEU A 200 15.30 -8.95 -21.72
C LEU A 200 16.46 -8.41 -20.88
N GLU A 201 17.67 -8.79 -21.29
CA GLU A 201 18.95 -8.63 -20.59
C GLU A 201 19.17 -7.28 -19.91
N LEU A 202 18.83 -6.17 -20.57
CA LEU A 202 19.05 -4.82 -20.02
C LEU A 202 18.12 -4.44 -18.86
N THR A 203 16.96 -5.09 -18.72
CA THR A 203 15.95 -4.72 -17.71
C THR A 203 15.81 -5.73 -16.58
N MET A 204 16.52 -6.85 -16.66
CA MET A 204 16.49 -7.90 -15.64
C MET A 204 17.13 -7.40 -14.32
N VAL A 205 16.54 -7.78 -13.19
CA VAL A 205 17.16 -7.63 -11.86
C VAL A 205 17.40 -9.04 -11.31
N HIS A 206 16.34 -9.75 -10.93
CA HIS A 206 16.45 -11.07 -10.32
C HIS A 206 16.95 -12.12 -11.32
N GLU A 207 16.30 -12.18 -12.49
CA GLU A 207 16.60 -13.17 -13.53
C GLU A 207 18.06 -13.06 -14.01
N ALA A 208 18.62 -11.84 -14.03
CA ALA A 208 20.00 -11.58 -14.43
C ALA A 208 21.03 -12.26 -13.52
N MET A 209 20.74 -12.40 -12.22
CA MET A 209 21.66 -13.04 -11.26
C MET A 209 21.71 -14.56 -11.43
N ILE A 210 20.65 -15.17 -11.96
CA ILE A 210 20.53 -16.62 -12.08
C ILE A 210 20.81 -17.16 -13.49
N LEU A 211 21.12 -16.31 -14.47
CA LEU A 211 21.29 -16.68 -15.89
C LEU A 211 22.33 -17.77 -16.14
N GLU A 212 23.42 -17.76 -15.36
CA GLU A 212 24.55 -18.68 -15.54
C GLU A 212 24.31 -20.03 -14.86
N TYR A 213 23.24 -20.15 -14.05
CA TYR A 213 22.91 -21.40 -13.36
C TYR A 213 22.10 -22.33 -14.26
N SER A 214 22.43 -23.62 -14.20
CA SER A 214 21.78 -24.67 -14.99
C SER A 214 21.55 -25.94 -14.18
N GLY A 215 20.70 -26.83 -14.69
CA GLY A 215 20.39 -28.12 -14.08
C GLY A 215 19.88 -28.01 -12.64
N VAL A 216 20.51 -28.76 -11.74
CA VAL A 216 20.12 -28.86 -10.32
C VAL A 216 20.24 -27.53 -9.58
N TYR A 217 21.27 -26.72 -9.83
CA TYR A 217 21.46 -25.44 -9.14
C TYR A 217 20.35 -24.44 -9.46
N LEU A 218 19.93 -24.36 -10.72
CA LEU A 218 18.80 -23.53 -11.12
C LEU A 218 17.50 -24.02 -10.46
N ALA A 219 17.29 -25.34 -10.38
CA ALA A 219 16.12 -25.92 -9.69
C ALA A 219 16.06 -25.51 -8.22
N ILE A 220 17.19 -25.53 -7.53
CA ILE A 220 17.29 -25.16 -6.11
C ILE A 220 16.98 -23.66 -5.92
N LEU A 221 17.55 -22.79 -6.76
CA LEU A 221 17.34 -21.33 -6.68
C LEU A 221 15.89 -20.94 -6.96
N GLU A 222 15.29 -21.48 -8.02
CA GLU A 222 13.88 -21.25 -8.34
C GLU A 222 12.95 -21.81 -7.26
N PHE A 223 13.28 -22.97 -6.67
CA PHE A 223 12.52 -23.53 -5.56
C PHE A 223 12.63 -22.66 -4.30
N ALA A 224 13.80 -22.10 -4.00
CA ALA A 224 13.97 -21.14 -2.90
C ALA A 224 13.13 -19.86 -3.13
N SER A 225 13.08 -19.35 -4.37
CA SER A 225 12.21 -18.23 -4.75
C SER A 225 10.71 -18.57 -4.59
N ALA A 226 10.31 -19.79 -4.96
CA ALA A 226 8.95 -20.30 -4.76
C ALA A 226 8.57 -20.42 -3.27
N ILE A 227 9.51 -20.82 -2.41
CA ILE A 227 9.31 -20.84 -0.94
C ILE A 227 9.13 -19.41 -0.43
N LYS A 228 10.02 -18.48 -0.82
CA LYS A 228 10.00 -17.07 -0.37
C LYS A 228 8.64 -16.43 -0.67
N ILE A 229 8.11 -16.57 -1.89
CA ILE A 229 6.82 -15.96 -2.24
C ILE A 229 5.65 -16.58 -1.46
N ALA A 230 5.68 -17.90 -1.20
CA ALA A 230 4.65 -18.56 -0.39
C ALA A 230 4.69 -18.11 1.08
N VAL A 231 5.89 -17.98 1.66
CA VAL A 231 6.10 -17.49 3.02
C VAL A 231 5.58 -16.06 3.17
N PHE A 232 5.98 -15.13 2.28
CA PHE A 232 5.51 -13.75 2.34
C PHE A 232 3.99 -13.63 2.14
N ALA A 233 3.41 -14.43 1.24
CA ALA A 233 1.98 -14.42 1.00
C ALA A 233 1.16 -14.90 2.21
N ILE A 234 1.59 -15.99 2.85
CA ILE A 234 0.94 -16.51 4.06
C ILE A 234 1.16 -15.54 5.22
N LEU A 235 2.38 -15.02 5.42
CA LEU A 235 2.67 -14.07 6.50
C LEU A 235 1.83 -12.79 6.35
N LEU A 236 1.75 -12.21 5.15
CA LEU A 236 0.90 -11.04 4.89
C LEU A 236 -0.58 -11.37 5.17
N SER A 237 -1.06 -12.53 4.73
CA SER A 237 -2.42 -12.96 5.01
C SER A 237 -2.67 -13.21 6.50
N ASN A 238 -1.68 -13.67 7.26
CA ASN A 238 -1.78 -13.94 8.69
C ASN A 238 -1.84 -12.63 9.49
N LEU A 239 -1.14 -11.59 9.05
CA LEU A 239 -1.25 -10.25 9.63
C LEU A 239 -2.68 -9.70 9.43
N VAL A 240 -3.27 -9.86 8.24
CA VAL A 240 -4.65 -9.38 8.01
C VAL A 240 -5.69 -10.25 8.69
N PHE A 241 -5.53 -11.58 8.69
CA PHE A 241 -6.51 -12.52 9.22
C PHE A 241 -5.88 -13.47 10.25
N PRO A 242 -5.57 -12.98 11.47
CA PRO A 242 -4.85 -13.75 12.49
C PRO A 242 -5.67 -14.90 13.09
N THR A 243 -7.00 -14.82 13.06
CA THR A 243 -7.95 -15.80 13.63
C THR A 243 -7.90 -17.20 13.01
N THR A 244 -7.09 -17.37 11.97
CA THR A 244 -6.94 -18.60 11.19
C THR A 244 -5.63 -19.33 11.51
N LEU A 245 -4.88 -18.88 12.51
CA LEU A 245 -3.76 -19.61 13.10
C LEU A 245 -4.24 -20.47 14.27
N PHE A 246 -3.68 -21.67 14.39
CA PHE A 246 -4.09 -22.64 15.40
C PHE A 246 -2.92 -23.02 16.32
N VAL A 247 -3.21 -23.24 17.60
CA VAL A 247 -2.27 -23.91 18.51
C VAL A 247 -2.46 -25.42 18.36
N LEU A 248 -1.37 -26.17 18.27
CA LEU A 248 -1.42 -27.62 18.04
C LEU A 248 -1.96 -28.37 19.27
N SER A 249 -3.26 -28.63 19.28
CA SER A 249 -3.98 -29.35 20.35
C SER A 249 -4.55 -30.71 19.91
N GLY A 250 -4.55 -31.04 18.61
CA GLY A 250 -4.95 -32.37 18.10
C GLY A 250 -4.89 -32.53 16.58
N SER A 251 -5.21 -33.73 16.06
CA SER A 251 -5.16 -34.02 14.61
C SER A 251 -6.14 -33.16 13.79
N VAL A 252 -7.28 -32.79 14.38
CA VAL A 252 -8.27 -31.90 13.74
C VAL A 252 -7.67 -30.51 13.49
N SER A 253 -6.91 -29.96 14.45
CA SER A 253 -6.27 -28.64 14.27
C SER A 253 -5.27 -28.62 13.11
N VAL A 254 -4.62 -29.75 12.81
CA VAL A 254 -3.69 -29.86 11.68
C VAL A 254 -4.44 -29.78 10.36
N ILE A 255 -5.53 -30.55 10.22
CA ILE A 255 -6.33 -30.58 8.99
C ILE A 255 -6.93 -29.20 8.72
N VAL A 256 -7.49 -28.57 9.75
CA VAL A 256 -8.10 -27.24 9.63
C VAL A 256 -7.05 -26.18 9.28
N ALA A 257 -5.88 -26.20 9.92
CA ALA A 257 -4.78 -25.29 9.60
C ALA A 257 -4.31 -25.43 8.15
N ILE A 258 -4.18 -26.66 7.63
CA ILE A 258 -3.81 -26.92 6.24
C ILE A 258 -4.86 -26.37 5.27
N ILE A 259 -6.15 -26.59 5.53
CA ILE A 259 -7.24 -26.07 4.69
C ILE A 259 -7.20 -24.55 4.63
N PHE A 260 -7.11 -23.87 5.78
CA PHE A 260 -6.99 -22.42 5.82
C PHE A 260 -5.70 -21.92 5.15
N GLY A 261 -4.58 -22.65 5.30
CA GLY A 261 -3.33 -22.36 4.61
C GLY A 261 -3.49 -22.38 3.08
N ILE A 262 -4.15 -23.40 2.53
CA ILE A 262 -4.42 -23.50 1.08
C ILE A 262 -5.33 -22.36 0.61
N ILE A 263 -6.38 -22.05 1.38
CA ILE A 263 -7.29 -20.93 1.08
C ILE A 263 -6.53 -19.60 1.05
N LYS A 264 -5.66 -19.33 2.04
CA LYS A 264 -4.85 -18.11 2.07
C LYS A 264 -3.91 -18.01 0.88
N VAL A 265 -3.19 -19.08 0.55
CA VAL A 265 -2.26 -19.08 -0.59
C VAL A 265 -3.02 -18.84 -1.90
N THR A 266 -4.13 -19.54 -2.13
CA THR A 266 -4.93 -19.36 -3.35
C THR A 266 -5.49 -17.95 -3.47
N LEU A 267 -6.03 -17.38 -2.38
CA LEU A 267 -6.52 -16.00 -2.38
C LEU A 267 -5.38 -14.98 -2.61
N ALA A 268 -4.28 -15.10 -1.87
CA ALA A 268 -3.14 -14.18 -1.98
C ALA A 268 -2.49 -14.23 -3.36
N MET A 269 -2.29 -15.44 -3.93
CA MET A 269 -1.75 -15.60 -5.29
C MET A 269 -2.73 -15.14 -6.37
N GLY A 270 -4.04 -15.32 -6.17
CA GLY A 270 -5.07 -14.79 -7.05
C GLY A 270 -5.08 -13.26 -7.07
N LEU A 271 -4.96 -12.62 -5.90
CA LEU A 271 -4.81 -11.17 -5.77
C LEU A 271 -3.51 -10.68 -6.41
N LEU A 272 -2.39 -11.37 -6.19
CA LEU A 272 -1.13 -11.05 -6.84
C LEU A 272 -1.25 -11.13 -8.37
N ALA A 273 -1.91 -12.16 -8.90
CA ALA A 273 -2.16 -12.28 -10.34
C ALA A 273 -3.00 -11.11 -10.88
N LEU A 274 -4.04 -10.69 -10.15
CA LEU A 274 -4.85 -9.52 -10.51
C LEU A 274 -4.00 -8.24 -10.54
N LEU A 275 -3.17 -8.02 -9.53
CA LEU A 275 -2.23 -6.90 -9.47
C LEU A 275 -1.24 -6.93 -10.64
N GLU A 276 -0.61 -8.07 -10.92
CA GLU A 276 0.32 -8.23 -12.04
C GLU A 276 -0.33 -8.05 -13.42
N THR A 277 -1.66 -8.24 -13.55
CA THR A 277 -2.38 -7.97 -14.81
C THR A 277 -2.83 -6.52 -14.98
N THR A 278 -2.94 -5.76 -13.89
CA THR A 278 -3.42 -4.37 -13.91
C THR A 278 -2.27 -3.36 -13.89
N ILE A 279 -1.10 -3.76 -13.37
CA ILE A 279 0.06 -2.90 -13.16
C ILE A 279 1.16 -3.21 -14.18
N VAL A 280 1.91 -2.18 -14.58
CA VAL A 280 3.05 -2.28 -15.49
C VAL A 280 4.37 -2.19 -14.70
N LYS A 281 5.41 -2.88 -15.18
CA LYS A 281 6.78 -2.79 -14.63
C LYS A 281 7.28 -1.34 -14.65
N MET A 282 7.81 -0.88 -13.52
CA MET A 282 8.42 0.44 -13.40
C MET A 282 9.85 0.46 -13.95
N ARG A 283 10.32 1.65 -14.33
CA ARG A 283 11.74 1.87 -14.61
C ARG A 283 12.52 1.82 -13.30
N PHE A 284 13.73 1.28 -13.31
CA PHE A 284 14.58 1.11 -12.13
C PHE A 284 14.70 2.37 -11.27
N TYR A 285 14.92 3.55 -11.88
CA TYR A 285 15.00 4.83 -11.15
C TYR A 285 13.74 5.18 -10.34
N ARG A 286 12.56 4.71 -10.75
CA ARG A 286 11.30 4.92 -10.00
C ARG A 286 11.09 3.92 -8.86
N VAL A 287 11.91 2.87 -8.78
CA VAL A 287 11.85 1.93 -7.65
C VAL A 287 12.23 2.65 -6.36
N GLN A 288 13.13 3.63 -6.41
CA GLN A 288 13.45 4.49 -5.27
C GLN A 288 12.23 5.29 -4.78
N GLU A 289 11.41 5.83 -5.70
CA GLU A 289 10.15 6.51 -5.35
C GLU A 289 9.17 5.54 -4.70
N PHE A 290 9.05 4.32 -5.23
CA PHE A 290 8.20 3.26 -4.66
C PHE A 290 8.63 2.88 -3.24
N MET A 291 9.93 2.68 -3.00
CA MET A 291 10.46 2.40 -1.66
C MET A 291 10.29 3.58 -0.72
N SER A 292 10.41 4.80 -1.22
CA SER A 292 10.16 6.00 -0.41
C SER A 292 8.72 6.04 0.08
N ILE A 293 7.74 5.69 -0.78
CA ILE A 293 6.33 5.60 -0.39
C ILE A 293 6.13 4.54 0.69
N ALA A 294 6.72 3.36 0.52
CA ALA A 294 6.66 2.29 1.52
C ALA A 294 7.30 2.72 2.86
N PHE A 295 8.46 3.37 2.81
CA PHE A 295 9.16 3.90 3.99
C PHE A 295 8.33 4.95 4.74
N PHE A 296 7.83 5.98 4.05
CA PHE A 296 7.03 7.02 4.71
C PHE A 296 5.72 6.47 5.27
N THR A 297 5.11 5.49 4.60
CA THR A 297 3.88 4.84 5.11
C THR A 297 4.18 4.01 6.36
N ALA A 298 5.26 3.23 6.37
CA ALA A 298 5.70 2.47 7.53
C ALA A 298 6.10 3.40 8.69
N MET A 299 6.86 4.45 8.42
CA MET A 299 7.27 5.45 9.40
C MET A 299 6.05 6.14 10.02
N PHE A 300 5.03 6.50 9.23
CA PHE A 300 3.83 7.12 9.75
C PHE A 300 3.04 6.17 10.67
N GLY A 301 2.89 4.90 10.28
CA GLY A 301 2.30 3.86 11.14
C GLY A 301 3.09 3.66 12.44
N PHE A 302 4.43 3.65 12.35
CA PHE A 302 5.34 3.53 13.48
C PHE A 302 5.24 4.72 14.45
N VAL A 303 5.25 5.95 13.95
CA VAL A 303 5.16 7.15 14.78
C VAL A 303 3.82 7.20 15.51
N ILE A 304 2.71 6.86 14.84
CA ILE A 304 1.39 6.80 15.50
C ILE A 304 1.37 5.69 16.56
N ALA A 305 1.91 4.50 16.27
CA ALA A 305 2.00 3.41 17.24
C ALA A 305 2.80 3.82 18.49
N LEU A 306 3.94 4.48 18.28
CA LEU A 306 4.79 5.01 19.34
C LEU A 306 4.07 6.09 20.15
N LEU A 307 3.40 7.05 19.51
CA LEU A 307 2.64 8.09 20.21
C LEU A 307 1.45 7.52 20.97
N SER A 308 0.73 6.57 20.38
CA SER A 308 -0.39 5.87 21.02
C SER A 308 0.06 5.14 22.28
N SER A 309 1.21 4.46 22.22
CA SER A 309 1.80 3.78 23.38
C SER A 309 2.29 4.74 24.46
N ILE A 310 2.95 5.85 24.09
CA ILE A 310 3.51 6.80 25.08
C ILE A 310 2.41 7.64 25.74
N MET A 311 1.41 8.08 24.97
CA MET A 311 0.36 8.97 25.47
C MET A 311 -0.84 8.22 26.06
N GLU A 312 -0.85 6.89 25.98
CA GLU A 312 -1.99 6.03 26.37
C GLU A 312 -3.32 6.45 25.71
N VAL A 313 -3.25 7.05 24.52
CA VAL A 313 -4.43 7.48 23.74
C VAL A 313 -4.78 6.40 22.71
N SER A 314 -6.01 5.90 22.77
CA SER A 314 -6.57 5.02 21.76
C SER A 314 -6.86 5.80 20.47
N PHE A 315 -6.10 5.53 19.42
CA PHE A 315 -6.40 6.06 18.08
C PHE A 315 -7.51 5.23 17.42
N GLU A 316 -8.71 5.80 17.38
CA GLU A 316 -9.85 5.18 16.71
C GLU A 316 -9.81 5.37 15.19
N TYR A 317 -10.58 4.56 14.46
CA TYR A 317 -10.66 4.60 12.99
C TYR A 317 -10.97 6.00 12.45
N HIS A 318 -11.94 6.68 13.07
CA HIS A 318 -12.37 8.00 12.62
C HIS A 318 -11.24 9.04 12.74
N THR A 319 -10.40 8.95 13.79
CA THR A 319 -9.23 9.84 13.97
C THR A 319 -8.16 9.59 12.92
N MET A 320 -7.85 8.31 12.60
CA MET A 320 -6.87 7.96 11.59
C MET A 320 -7.27 8.51 10.21
N PHE A 321 -8.53 8.30 9.83
CA PHE A 321 -9.03 8.77 8.55
C PHE A 321 -9.11 10.31 8.47
N ALA A 322 -9.34 11.00 9.59
CA ALA A 322 -9.27 12.45 9.63
C ALA A 322 -7.84 12.99 9.43
N VAL A 323 -6.83 12.33 10.00
CA VAL A 323 -5.43 12.70 9.73
C VAL A 323 -5.08 12.44 8.26
N LEU A 324 -5.52 11.32 7.70
CA LEU A 324 -5.33 11.01 6.27
C LEU A 324 -6.03 12.01 5.34
N SER A 325 -7.25 12.45 5.68
CA SER A 325 -7.96 13.45 4.86
C SER A 325 -7.18 14.77 4.82
N ILE A 326 -6.72 15.27 5.98
CA ILE A 326 -5.88 16.46 6.03
C ILE A 326 -4.59 16.26 5.23
N LEU A 327 -3.90 15.13 5.41
CA LEU A 327 -2.66 14.82 4.69
C LEU A 327 -2.85 14.88 3.16
N PHE A 328 -3.93 14.27 2.65
CA PHE A 328 -4.22 14.33 1.22
C PHE A 328 -4.56 15.75 0.74
N VAL A 329 -5.22 16.58 1.56
CA VAL A 329 -5.46 17.99 1.23
C VAL A 329 -4.17 18.82 1.23
N ILE A 330 -3.24 18.59 2.16
CA ILE A 330 -1.91 19.22 2.14
C ILE A 330 -1.18 18.84 0.84
N LEU A 331 -1.15 17.54 0.52
CA LEU A 331 -0.53 17.03 -0.72
C LEU A 331 -1.19 17.61 -1.96
N LEU A 332 -2.50 17.82 -1.95
CA LEU A 332 -3.24 18.49 -3.02
C LEU A 332 -2.77 19.94 -3.18
N PHE A 333 -2.68 20.69 -2.08
CA PHE A 333 -2.38 22.13 -2.08
C PHE A 333 -1.01 22.45 -2.69
N GLY A 334 -0.02 21.58 -2.49
CA GLY A 334 1.32 21.75 -3.08
C GLY A 334 1.45 21.36 -4.55
N ARG A 335 0.38 20.90 -5.21
CA ARG A 335 0.44 20.43 -6.60
C ARG A 335 -0.19 21.44 -7.55
N ALA A 336 0.54 21.80 -8.59
CA ALA A 336 0.07 22.71 -9.63
C ALA A 336 -0.75 22.02 -10.74
N ARG A 337 -0.65 20.69 -10.89
CA ARG A 337 -1.36 19.95 -11.95
C ARG A 337 -2.75 19.56 -11.48
N SER A 338 -3.78 20.09 -12.13
CA SER A 338 -5.20 19.84 -11.81
C SER A 338 -5.56 18.34 -11.78
N GLN A 339 -5.01 17.52 -12.68
CA GLN A 339 -5.24 16.07 -12.67
C GLN A 339 -4.69 15.37 -11.41
N VAL A 340 -3.58 15.87 -10.87
CA VAL A 340 -2.95 15.32 -9.66
C VAL A 340 -3.71 15.81 -8.43
N MET A 341 -4.10 17.09 -8.40
CA MET A 341 -4.97 17.65 -7.36
C MET A 341 -6.26 16.84 -7.23
N LEU A 342 -6.91 16.53 -8.35
CA LEU A 342 -8.16 15.76 -8.36
C LEU A 342 -8.00 14.33 -7.82
N ARG A 343 -6.83 13.70 -7.99
CA ARG A 343 -6.54 12.39 -7.41
C ARG A 343 -6.42 12.48 -5.88
N TYR A 344 -5.72 13.49 -5.37
CA TYR A 344 -5.63 13.72 -3.92
C TYR A 344 -6.97 14.13 -3.32
N TYR A 345 -7.80 14.87 -4.05
CA TYR A 345 -9.18 15.15 -3.65
C TYR A 345 -9.98 13.85 -3.49
N ALA A 346 -9.90 12.95 -4.47
CA ALA A 346 -10.58 11.65 -4.40
C ALA A 346 -10.10 10.82 -3.20
N LEU A 347 -8.80 10.80 -2.91
CA LEU A 347 -8.23 10.12 -1.74
C LEU A 347 -8.66 10.76 -0.41
N SER A 348 -8.76 12.10 -0.37
CA SER A 348 -9.30 12.81 0.79
C SER A 348 -10.78 12.47 1.01
N SER A 349 -11.59 12.44 -0.05
CA SER A 349 -13.01 12.08 0.02
C SER A 349 -13.23 10.63 0.43
N LEU A 350 -12.38 9.71 -0.05
CA LEU A 350 -12.36 8.32 0.41
C LEU A 350 -12.04 8.24 1.92
N SER A 351 -11.15 9.10 2.41
CA SER A 351 -10.85 9.18 3.84
C SER A 351 -12.06 9.66 4.64
N ILE A 352 -12.88 10.58 4.13
CA ILE A 352 -14.12 11.01 4.81
C ILE A 352 -15.14 9.88 4.89
N ALA A 353 -15.27 9.06 3.85
CA ALA A 353 -16.06 7.84 3.92
C ALA A 353 -15.52 6.89 5.02
N GLY A 354 -14.19 6.83 5.17
CA GLY A 354 -13.54 6.13 6.29
C GLY A 354 -13.87 6.73 7.66
N ILE A 355 -13.96 8.06 7.79
CA ILE A 355 -14.41 8.72 9.03
C ILE A 355 -15.82 8.26 9.38
N ALA A 356 -16.75 8.29 8.42
CA ALA A 356 -18.12 7.85 8.64
C ALA A 356 -18.21 6.36 8.98
N TYR A 357 -17.41 5.51 8.33
CA TYR A 357 -17.28 4.10 8.71
C TYR A 357 -16.77 3.94 10.14
N GLY A 358 -15.74 4.70 10.53
CA GLY A 358 -15.21 4.70 11.89
C GLY A 358 -16.25 5.11 12.93
N LEU A 359 -17.04 6.15 12.64
CA LEU A 359 -18.16 6.57 13.48
C LEU A 359 -19.28 5.52 13.54
N ALA A 360 -19.53 4.79 12.45
CA ALA A 360 -20.53 3.71 12.41
C ALA A 360 -20.19 2.51 13.30
N LEU A 361 -18.90 2.35 13.69
CA LEU A 361 -18.46 1.34 14.65
C LEU A 361 -18.70 1.79 16.10
N VAL A 362 -18.79 3.10 16.34
CA VAL A 362 -18.98 3.69 17.68
C VAL A 362 -20.48 3.89 17.96
N PHE A 363 -21.23 4.39 16.97
CA PHE A 363 -22.65 4.71 17.12
C PHE A 363 -23.53 3.60 16.53
N GLU A 364 -23.98 2.67 17.37
CA GLU A 364 -24.81 1.54 16.94
C GLU A 364 -26.18 1.97 16.38
N GLU A 365 -26.84 2.95 17.00
CA GLU A 365 -28.18 3.40 16.60
C GLU A 365 -28.21 4.01 15.19
N GLU A 366 -27.13 4.68 14.77
CA GLU A 366 -27.04 5.34 13.47
C GLU A 366 -26.15 4.60 12.45
N ARG A 367 -25.70 3.39 12.79
CA ARG A 367 -24.77 2.61 11.98
C ARG A 367 -25.20 2.47 10.52
N GLN A 368 -26.48 2.22 10.27
CA GLN A 368 -27.00 2.07 8.91
C GLN A 368 -26.88 3.38 8.11
N HIS A 369 -27.23 4.52 8.72
CA HIS A 369 -27.15 5.83 8.07
C HIS A 369 -25.71 6.21 7.74
N LEU A 370 -24.78 5.99 8.67
CA LEU A 370 -23.35 6.27 8.48
C LEU A 370 -22.70 5.37 7.42
N LEU A 371 -23.09 4.09 7.35
CA LEU A 371 -22.62 3.17 6.31
C LEU A 371 -23.16 3.55 4.93
N ILE A 372 -24.44 3.91 4.83
CA ILE A 372 -25.01 4.38 3.57
C ILE A 372 -24.31 5.67 3.13
N PHE A 373 -24.10 6.61 4.05
CA PHE A 373 -23.34 7.82 3.80
C PHE A 373 -21.94 7.49 3.26
N ALA A 374 -21.19 6.58 3.91
CA ALA A 374 -19.85 6.21 3.45
C ALA A 374 -19.86 5.65 2.01
N ILE A 375 -20.83 4.79 1.67
CA ILE A 375 -20.99 4.24 0.31
C ILE A 375 -21.33 5.35 -0.69
N VAL A 376 -22.24 6.25 -0.35
CA VAL A 376 -22.65 7.38 -1.20
C VAL A 376 -21.49 8.34 -1.43
N THR A 377 -20.73 8.70 -0.39
CA THR A 377 -19.52 9.51 -0.50
C THR A 377 -18.47 8.84 -1.40
N ILE A 378 -18.29 7.51 -1.31
CA ILE A 378 -17.39 6.78 -2.21
C ILE A 378 -17.85 6.92 -3.66
N ILE A 379 -19.10 6.58 -3.95
CA ILE A 379 -19.65 6.61 -5.32
C ILE A 379 -19.56 8.03 -5.89
N ILE A 380 -20.07 9.01 -5.15
CA ILE A 380 -20.20 10.39 -5.62
C ILE A 380 -18.83 11.09 -5.63
N LYS A 381 -18.19 11.23 -4.46
CA LYS A 381 -17.02 12.11 -4.32
C LYS A 381 -15.71 11.45 -4.74
N THR A 382 -15.60 10.12 -4.69
CA THR A 382 -14.36 9.41 -5.07
C THR A 382 -14.35 9.02 -6.55
N PHE A 383 -15.51 8.73 -7.15
CA PHE A 383 -15.60 8.31 -8.56
C PHE A 383 -16.30 9.35 -9.46
N ILE A 384 -17.56 9.70 -9.18
CA ILE A 384 -18.37 10.55 -10.08
C ILE A 384 -17.79 11.96 -10.22
N VAL A 385 -17.50 12.65 -9.12
CA VAL A 385 -16.96 14.03 -9.16
C VAL A 385 -15.62 14.06 -9.93
N PRO A 386 -14.64 13.19 -9.65
CA PRO A 386 -13.43 13.11 -10.46
C PRO A 386 -13.67 12.75 -11.93
N PHE A 387 -14.66 11.92 -12.24
CA PHE A 387 -15.03 11.59 -13.61
C PHE A 387 -15.58 12.82 -14.36
N VAL A 388 -16.54 13.53 -13.77
CA VAL A 388 -17.16 14.73 -14.34
C VAL A 388 -16.12 15.83 -14.57
N ILE A 389 -15.28 16.11 -13.57
CA ILE A 389 -14.22 17.13 -13.70
C ILE A 389 -13.22 16.74 -14.79
N ARG A 390 -12.78 15.47 -14.87
CA ARG A 390 -11.89 15.01 -15.95
C ARG A 390 -12.54 15.11 -17.33
N TYR A 391 -13.84 14.83 -17.43
CA TYR A 391 -14.58 14.95 -18.68
C TYR A 391 -14.59 16.40 -19.16
N VAL A 392 -14.92 17.36 -18.28
CA VAL A 392 -14.91 18.79 -18.59
C VAL A 392 -13.50 19.28 -18.95
N GLN A 393 -12.47 18.88 -18.19
CA GLN A 393 -11.07 19.23 -18.47
C GLN A 393 -10.59 18.74 -19.85
N ARG A 394 -11.02 17.54 -20.28
CA ARG A 394 -10.66 17.01 -21.60
C ARG A 394 -11.32 17.79 -22.73
N LYS A 395 -12.54 18.28 -22.51
CA LYS A 395 -13.32 19.05 -23.48
C LYS A 395 -12.83 20.51 -23.60
N HIS A 396 -12.31 21.08 -22.50
CA HIS A 396 -11.83 22.46 -22.43
C HIS A 396 -10.36 22.52 -21.97
N LYS A 397 -9.43 22.09 -22.83
CA LYS A 397 -7.98 22.04 -22.51
C LYS A 397 -7.38 23.41 -22.21
N ASP A 398 -7.92 24.47 -22.81
CA ASP A 398 -7.42 25.84 -22.69
C ASP A 398 -7.62 26.42 -21.29
N LEU A 399 -8.63 25.93 -20.54
CA LEU A 399 -8.89 26.30 -19.15
C LEU A 399 -7.95 25.61 -18.15
N VAL A 400 -7.10 24.68 -18.61
CA VAL A 400 -6.20 23.90 -17.75
C VAL A 400 -4.86 24.62 -17.52
N SER A 401 -4.50 25.59 -18.36
CA SER A 401 -3.15 26.17 -18.45
C SER A 401 -2.97 27.53 -17.78
N LEU A 402 -3.46 27.71 -16.55
CA LEU A 402 -3.09 28.88 -15.73
C LEU A 402 -2.04 28.46 -14.69
N PRO A 403 -0.87 29.13 -14.62
CA PRO A 403 0.18 28.79 -13.68
C PRO A 403 -0.25 29.02 -12.22
N SER A 404 0.16 28.11 -11.33
CA SER A 404 0.08 28.33 -9.87
C SER A 404 1.01 29.48 -9.49
N PHE A 405 0.53 30.40 -8.66
CA PHE A 405 1.33 31.54 -8.18
C PHE A 405 2.45 31.11 -7.21
N LEU A 406 2.29 29.99 -6.51
CA LEU A 406 3.24 29.50 -5.52
C LEU A 406 4.00 28.25 -5.96
N ARG A 407 5.28 28.17 -5.54
CA ARG A 407 6.09 26.95 -5.63
C ARG A 407 5.58 25.92 -4.62
N PRO A 408 5.68 24.60 -4.91
CA PRO A 408 5.19 23.54 -4.02
C PRO A 408 5.65 23.66 -2.56
N ALA A 409 6.94 23.99 -2.34
CA ALA A 409 7.50 24.14 -0.99
C ALA A 409 6.81 25.27 -0.19
N SER A 410 6.55 26.41 -0.82
CA SER A 410 5.86 27.54 -0.18
C SER A 410 4.39 27.21 0.11
N SER A 411 3.72 26.46 -0.76
CA SER A 411 2.37 25.98 -0.51
C SER A 411 2.32 25.07 0.72
N TYR A 412 3.23 24.10 0.85
CA TYR A 412 3.26 23.25 2.05
C TYR A 412 3.52 24.05 3.34
N PHE A 413 4.38 25.07 3.29
CA PHE A 413 4.61 25.95 4.43
C PHE A 413 3.34 26.68 4.87
N ILE A 414 2.59 27.27 3.92
CA ILE A 414 1.31 27.93 4.23
C ILE A 414 0.30 26.95 4.80
N ALA A 415 0.22 25.73 4.26
CA ALA A 415 -0.67 24.71 4.82
C ALA A 415 -0.34 24.38 6.28
N VAL A 416 0.95 24.25 6.61
CA VAL A 416 1.40 24.02 8.00
C VAL A 416 1.04 25.21 8.90
N VAL A 417 1.21 26.44 8.44
CA VAL A 417 0.81 27.64 9.21
C VAL A 417 -0.70 27.64 9.48
N ILE A 418 -1.53 27.34 8.47
CA ILE A 418 -2.99 27.25 8.64
C ILE A 418 -3.32 26.20 9.71
N LEU A 419 -2.72 25.01 9.63
CA LEU A 419 -2.92 23.92 10.59
C LEU A 419 -2.52 24.33 12.02
N ILE A 420 -1.36 24.95 12.19
CA ILE A 420 -0.89 25.44 13.50
C ILE A 420 -1.88 26.47 14.07
N VAL A 421 -2.32 27.44 13.26
CA VAL A 421 -3.27 28.46 13.69
C VAL A 421 -4.61 27.81 14.09
N THR A 422 -5.14 26.91 13.27
CA THR A 422 -6.36 26.15 13.57
C THR A 422 -6.23 25.39 14.90
N PHE A 423 -5.09 24.74 15.14
CA PHE A 423 -4.84 23.96 16.35
C PHE A 423 -4.88 24.85 17.60
N PHE A 424 -4.18 26.00 17.56
CA PHE A 424 -4.15 26.92 18.70
C PHE A 424 -5.50 27.59 18.97
N ILE A 425 -6.27 27.90 17.92
CA ILE A 425 -7.63 28.44 18.08
C ILE A 425 -8.50 27.41 18.78
N LEU A 426 -8.56 26.19 18.24
CA LEU A 426 -9.47 25.17 18.76
C LEU A 426 -9.11 24.74 20.19
N LYS A 427 -7.81 24.63 20.49
CA LYS A 427 -7.32 24.35 21.84
C LYS A 427 -7.72 25.41 22.87
N ARG A 428 -7.89 26.68 22.45
CA ARG A 428 -8.34 27.77 23.34
C ARG A 428 -9.85 27.89 23.46
N THR A 429 -10.61 27.33 22.53
CA THR A 429 -12.07 27.41 22.48
C THR A 429 -12.71 26.02 22.50
N PRO A 430 -12.67 25.29 23.64
CA PRO A 430 -13.31 23.98 23.73
C PRO A 430 -14.83 24.14 23.55
N ILE A 431 -15.40 23.40 22.59
CA ILE A 431 -16.84 23.42 22.32
C ILE A 431 -17.51 22.40 23.24
N VAL A 432 -18.28 22.90 24.20
CA VAL A 432 -19.00 22.06 25.18
C VAL A 432 -19.91 21.06 24.46
N GLY A 433 -19.73 19.76 24.74
CA GLY A 433 -20.51 18.66 24.15
C GLY A 433 -19.86 17.94 22.96
N LEU A 434 -18.73 18.42 22.44
CA LEU A 434 -18.00 17.79 21.31
C LEU A 434 -16.54 17.47 21.63
N VAL A 435 -16.15 17.53 22.90
CA VAL A 435 -14.78 17.35 23.38
C VAL A 435 -14.21 15.98 22.99
N GLU A 436 -15.06 14.95 22.92
CA GLU A 436 -14.68 13.60 22.47
C GLU A 436 -14.25 13.55 20.99
N PHE A 437 -14.64 14.54 20.18
CA PHE A 437 -14.38 14.60 18.73
C PHE A 437 -13.51 15.80 18.33
N ASP A 438 -12.71 16.34 19.24
CA ASP A 438 -11.83 17.49 18.99
C ASP A 438 -10.92 17.31 17.76
N THR A 439 -10.48 16.08 17.47
CA THR A 439 -9.68 15.76 16.29
C THR A 439 -10.46 15.91 14.97
N LEU A 440 -11.74 15.53 14.96
CA LEU A 440 -12.62 15.68 13.79
C LEU A 440 -13.03 17.14 13.57
N LEU A 441 -13.28 17.88 14.65
CA LEU A 441 -13.51 19.33 14.59
C LEU A 441 -12.28 20.07 14.05
N TYR A 442 -11.09 19.69 14.52
CA TYR A 442 -9.84 20.21 13.99
C TYR A 442 -9.70 19.92 12.49
N ALA A 443 -9.94 18.66 12.08
CA ALA A 443 -9.87 18.29 10.67
C ALA A 443 -10.87 19.06 9.80
N SER A 444 -12.09 19.26 10.29
CA SER A 444 -13.11 20.07 9.62
C SER A 444 -12.64 21.50 9.35
N ILE A 445 -12.24 22.22 10.41
CA ILE A 445 -11.84 23.63 10.30
C ILE A 445 -10.57 23.76 9.47
N ALA A 446 -9.61 22.84 9.64
CA ALA A 446 -8.39 22.78 8.85
C ALA A 446 -8.69 22.60 7.36
N MET A 447 -9.59 21.68 6.99
CA MET A 447 -9.95 21.47 5.59
C MET A 447 -10.73 22.65 5.01
N ILE A 448 -11.59 23.31 5.78
CA ILE A 448 -12.24 24.56 5.34
C ILE A 448 -11.18 25.64 5.06
N GLY A 449 -10.22 25.85 5.98
CA GLY A 449 -9.15 26.82 5.81
C GLY A 449 -8.22 26.50 4.63
N LEU A 450 -7.83 25.23 4.47
CA LEU A 450 -7.03 24.78 3.32
C LEU A 450 -7.81 24.88 2.01
N GLY A 451 -9.11 24.59 2.00
CA GLY A 451 -9.99 24.75 0.84
C GLY A 451 -10.06 26.22 0.39
N LEU A 452 -10.28 27.15 1.32
CA LEU A 452 -10.22 28.59 1.04
C LEU A 452 -8.83 29.00 0.49
N ALA A 453 -7.75 28.55 1.14
CA ALA A 453 -6.40 28.85 0.69
C ALA A 453 -6.13 28.30 -0.73
N THR A 454 -6.64 27.11 -1.07
CA THR A 454 -6.51 26.55 -2.42
C THR A 454 -7.20 27.41 -3.47
N MET A 455 -8.37 27.99 -3.18
CA MET A 455 -9.07 28.91 -4.10
C MET A 455 -8.29 30.21 -4.32
N ILE A 456 -7.68 30.74 -3.26
CA ILE A 456 -6.95 32.01 -3.30
C ILE A 456 -5.61 31.86 -4.03
N VAL A 457 -4.86 30.80 -3.72
CA VAL A 457 -3.52 30.56 -4.28
C VAL A 457 -3.60 30.08 -5.72
N HIS A 458 -4.52 29.14 -6.00
CA HIS A 458 -4.66 28.53 -7.32
C HIS A 458 -5.84 29.17 -8.05
N ARG A 459 -5.53 30.18 -8.89
CA ARG A 459 -6.53 30.98 -9.60
C ARG A 459 -7.21 30.29 -10.79
N ASN A 460 -6.83 29.04 -11.11
CA ASN A 460 -7.51 28.27 -12.14
C ASN A 460 -8.93 27.89 -11.66
N ILE A 461 -9.93 28.06 -12.52
CA ILE A 461 -11.33 27.62 -12.31
C ILE A 461 -11.39 26.19 -11.74
N PHE A 462 -10.63 25.24 -12.28
CA PHE A 462 -10.64 23.86 -11.78
C PHE A 462 -10.06 23.73 -10.37
N SER A 463 -9.07 24.55 -10.03
CA SER A 463 -8.51 24.58 -8.68
C SER A 463 -9.46 25.25 -7.70
N GLN A 464 -10.21 26.28 -8.13
CA GLN A 464 -11.28 26.89 -7.33
C GLN A 464 -12.43 25.91 -7.07
N ILE A 465 -12.88 25.17 -8.10
CA ILE A 465 -13.87 24.09 -7.94
C ILE A 465 -13.34 23.02 -6.98
N THR A 466 -12.07 22.63 -7.12
CA THR A 466 -11.45 21.65 -6.21
C THR A 466 -11.38 22.20 -4.78
N GLY A 467 -11.08 23.49 -4.60
CA GLY A 467 -11.09 24.15 -3.29
C GLY A 467 -12.48 24.18 -2.66
N LEU A 468 -13.53 24.40 -3.44
CA LEU A 468 -14.92 24.37 -2.97
C LEU A 468 -15.30 23.00 -2.46
N LEU A 469 -14.93 21.97 -3.22
CA LEU A 469 -15.14 20.58 -2.85
C LEU A 469 -14.40 20.19 -1.57
N ILE A 470 -13.20 20.73 -1.33
CA ILE A 470 -12.44 20.51 -0.08
C ILE A 470 -13.14 21.21 1.10
N MET A 471 -13.61 22.45 0.91
CA MET A 471 -14.37 23.15 1.95
C MET A 471 -15.64 22.40 2.31
N GLU A 472 -16.38 21.94 1.30
CA GLU A 472 -17.57 21.12 1.49
C GLU A 472 -17.25 19.87 2.31
N ASN A 473 -16.19 19.16 1.95
CA ASN A 473 -15.69 18.01 2.70
C ASN A 473 -15.41 18.36 4.18
N GLY A 474 -14.85 19.53 4.47
CA GLY A 474 -14.67 20.02 5.83
C GLY A 474 -16.00 20.25 6.56
N VAL A 475 -16.99 20.86 5.89
CA VAL A 475 -18.36 21.01 6.43
C VAL A 475 -19.01 19.65 6.68
N THR A 476 -18.82 18.68 5.78
CA THR A 476 -19.33 17.33 5.94
C THR A 476 -18.80 16.68 7.22
N ILE A 477 -17.49 16.78 7.49
CA ILE A 477 -16.92 16.29 8.77
C ILE A 477 -17.56 17.00 9.96
N PHE A 478 -17.76 18.32 9.91
CA PHE A 478 -18.43 19.07 10.99
C PHE A 478 -19.84 18.53 11.26
N THR A 479 -20.60 18.25 10.21
CA THR A 479 -21.97 17.73 10.33
C THR A 479 -22.02 16.31 10.89
N LEU A 480 -21.09 15.44 10.50
CA LEU A 480 -20.98 14.07 11.05
C LEU A 480 -20.73 14.09 12.56
N VAL A 481 -20.01 15.09 13.05
CA VAL A 481 -19.68 15.25 14.48
C VAL A 481 -20.85 15.86 15.28
N THR A 482 -21.60 16.79 14.68
CA THR A 482 -22.65 17.58 15.38
C THR A 482 -24.03 16.96 15.32
N VAL A 483 -24.51 16.63 14.11
CA VAL A 483 -25.89 16.16 13.88
C VAL A 483 -25.97 14.63 13.97
N ARG A 484 -24.84 13.94 13.75
CA ARG A 484 -24.66 12.47 13.73
C ARG A 484 -25.49 11.77 12.64
N SER A 485 -26.79 12.06 12.53
CA SER A 485 -27.66 11.64 11.43
C SER A 485 -27.69 12.67 10.32
N LEU A 486 -27.00 12.39 9.22
CA LEU A 486 -27.17 13.20 8.01
C LEU A 486 -28.45 12.75 7.27
N PRO A 487 -29.40 13.66 6.99
CA PRO A 487 -30.32 13.45 5.90
C PRO A 487 -29.50 13.37 4.62
N LEU A 488 -29.50 12.23 3.95
CA LEU A 488 -28.94 11.99 2.61
C LEU A 488 -29.24 13.13 1.61
N LEU A 489 -30.36 13.82 1.84
CA LEU A 489 -30.81 15.04 1.16
C LEU A 489 -29.78 16.19 1.18
N ILE A 490 -29.01 16.36 2.26
CA ILE A 490 -28.00 17.44 2.36
C ILE A 490 -26.83 17.13 1.43
N GLU A 491 -26.30 15.91 1.42
CA GLU A 491 -25.22 15.53 0.49
C GLU A 491 -25.68 15.60 -0.97
N LEU A 492 -26.88 15.09 -1.28
CA LEU A 492 -27.44 15.16 -2.63
C LEU A 492 -27.70 16.61 -3.06
N GLY A 493 -28.19 17.46 -2.14
CA GLY A 493 -28.41 18.87 -2.38
C GLY A 493 -27.10 19.60 -2.67
N VAL A 494 -26.04 19.35 -1.90
CA VAL A 494 -24.76 20.01 -2.10
C VAL A 494 -24.02 19.48 -3.34
N PHE A 495 -24.08 18.17 -3.61
CA PHE A 495 -23.60 17.61 -4.88
C PHE A 495 -24.31 18.24 -6.09
N ALA A 496 -25.65 18.37 -6.02
CA ALA A 496 -26.44 19.02 -7.07
C ALA A 496 -26.01 20.48 -7.25
N ILE A 497 -25.83 21.24 -6.16
CA ILE A 497 -25.34 22.63 -6.23
C ILE A 497 -23.99 22.68 -6.92
N ILE A 498 -23.05 21.78 -6.60
CA ILE A 498 -21.70 21.83 -7.20
C ILE A 498 -21.70 21.43 -8.67
N VAL A 499 -22.49 20.41 -9.05
CA VAL A 499 -22.65 20.03 -10.46
C VAL A 499 -23.26 21.18 -11.24
N VAL A 500 -24.30 21.81 -10.71
CA VAL A 500 -24.97 22.95 -11.33
C VAL A 500 -24.03 24.16 -11.40
N SER A 501 -23.35 24.54 -10.32
CA SER A 501 -22.41 25.66 -10.30
C SER A 501 -21.21 25.41 -11.23
N SER A 502 -20.65 24.20 -11.26
CA SER A 502 -19.57 23.85 -12.17
C SER A 502 -20.02 23.87 -13.63
N PHE A 503 -21.24 23.41 -13.91
CA PHE A 503 -21.84 23.46 -15.23
C PHE A 503 -22.09 24.91 -15.67
N ILE A 504 -22.71 25.72 -14.82
CA ILE A 504 -22.96 27.14 -15.07
C ILE A 504 -21.63 27.85 -15.32
N LEU A 505 -20.63 27.66 -14.46
CA LEU A 505 -19.33 28.30 -14.61
C LEU A 505 -18.62 27.86 -15.90
N SER A 506 -18.75 26.60 -16.29
CA SER A 506 -18.24 26.09 -17.57
C SER A 506 -18.94 26.73 -18.77
N VAL A 507 -20.27 26.87 -18.72
CA VAL A 507 -21.06 27.53 -19.79
C VAL A 507 -20.72 29.01 -19.87
N LEU A 508 -20.63 29.67 -18.72
CA LEU A 508 -20.39 31.10 -18.61
C LEU A 508 -18.96 31.45 -19.03
N SER A 509 -17.98 30.64 -18.63
CA SER A 509 -16.60 30.75 -19.12
C SER A 509 -16.50 30.50 -20.63
N SER A 510 -17.25 29.53 -21.18
CA SER A 510 -17.31 29.30 -22.63
C SER A 510 -17.94 30.48 -23.38
N ARG A 511 -19.01 31.08 -22.84
CA ARG A 511 -19.66 32.27 -23.43
C ARG A 511 -18.78 33.51 -23.33
N ILE A 512 -18.16 33.77 -22.19
CA ILE A 512 -17.23 34.89 -22.02
C ILE A 512 -16.12 34.79 -23.07
N ARG A 513 -15.60 33.59 -23.33
CA ARG A 513 -14.60 33.37 -24.37
C ARG A 513 -15.13 33.61 -25.78
N GLU A 514 -16.35 33.19 -26.10
CA GLU A 514 -16.97 33.49 -27.41
C GLU A 514 -17.10 35.00 -27.66
N PHE A 515 -17.34 35.79 -26.61
CA PHE A 515 -17.47 37.24 -26.71
C PHE A 515 -16.15 38.00 -26.63
N HIS A 516 -15.20 37.58 -25.77
CA HIS A 516 -13.98 38.33 -25.46
C HIS A 516 -12.68 37.65 -25.88
N GLY A 517 -12.73 36.48 -26.53
CA GLY A 517 -11.56 35.73 -26.99
C GLY A 517 -10.76 35.02 -25.90
N SER A 518 -10.96 35.38 -24.63
CA SER A 518 -10.27 34.83 -23.47
C SER A 518 -11.18 34.77 -22.24
N ALA A 519 -10.92 33.77 -21.39
CA ALA A 519 -11.57 33.63 -20.08
C ALA A 519 -10.64 34.05 -18.92
N ASP A 520 -9.49 34.66 -19.23
CA ASP A 520 -8.55 35.13 -18.24
C ASP A 520 -9.07 36.40 -17.55
N THR A 521 -9.21 36.34 -16.23
CA THR A 521 -9.65 37.47 -15.41
C THR A 521 -8.70 38.67 -15.48
N GLU A 522 -7.44 38.46 -15.87
CA GLU A 522 -6.44 39.53 -15.98
C GLU A 522 -6.61 40.31 -17.30
N GLU A 523 -6.91 39.63 -18.41
CA GLU A 523 -7.23 40.26 -19.69
C GLU A 523 -8.58 40.99 -19.63
N LEU A 524 -9.58 40.42 -18.94
CA LEU A 524 -10.88 41.08 -18.73
C LEU A 524 -10.77 42.36 -17.90
N ARG A 525 -9.73 42.49 -17.07
CA ARG A 525 -9.46 43.70 -16.27
C ARG A 525 -8.82 44.82 -17.09
N SER A 526 -8.33 44.51 -18.29
CA SER A 526 -7.75 45.49 -19.23
C SER A 526 -8.78 46.09 -20.20
N LEU A 527 -10.03 45.65 -20.13
CA LEU A 527 -11.12 46.23 -20.91
C LEU A 527 -11.55 47.56 -20.27
N THR A 528 -11.28 48.67 -20.96
CA THR A 528 -11.86 49.98 -20.67
C THR A 528 -13.23 50.10 -21.34
N GLU A 529 -14.19 50.74 -20.68
CA GLU A 529 -15.57 50.98 -21.16
C GLU A 529 -15.66 51.53 -22.58
#